data_AF-A0A820ML03-F1
#
_entry.id   AF-A0A820ML03-F1
#
_cell.length_a   1.000
_cell.length_b   1.000
_cell.length_c   1.000
_cell.angle_alpha   90.00
_cell.angle_beta   90.00
_cell.angle_gamma   90.00
#
_symmetry.space_group_name_H-M   'P 1'
#
loop_
_entity.id
_entity.type
_entity.pdbx_description
1 polymer ?
#
loop_
_entity_poly.entity_id
_entity_poly.type
_entity_poly.pdbx_seq_one_letter_code
_entity_poly.pdbx_strand_id
1 'polypeptide(L)'
;MNYDCLGQSSCEGGSQCFQDDHICPSRSVCICSPCFYGTRCQFSVNGFGLSLDGILGYHIQAHIDLFNQPSIVLFSLSVVIVSMIVGLINGILSLITFQNRQVCEVGCGFYLLGSSITTLLTTVMFGLKFWILVLAQMTVISNRLFLQIQCISFDFLLRVCLNMDQWLNACVAIESTITLLKDLNFNKEKSKRNAKIVIIILSICIVSTNIYDSFHRHLIDEENEDGKRTWCIATYPSRLQTYNSFIHTFHFFAPFMN
;
A
#
# COMPACT_ATOMS: atom_id res chain seq x y z
N MET A 1 24.49 -15.26 -14.97
CA MET A 1 23.93 -15.60 -13.65
C MET A 1 24.93 -16.54 -13.02
N ASN A 2 25.48 -16.17 -11.85
CA ASN A 2 26.39 -17.05 -11.11
C ASN A 2 25.54 -17.84 -10.12
N TYR A 3 25.70 -19.16 -10.17
CA TYR A 3 24.97 -20.11 -9.34
C TYR A 3 25.93 -20.74 -8.34
N ASP A 4 25.41 -21.12 -7.18
CA ASP A 4 26.15 -21.99 -6.25
C ASP A 4 26.13 -23.46 -6.74
N CYS A 5 26.84 -24.33 -6.04
CA CYS A 5 26.85 -25.78 -6.32
C CYS A 5 25.46 -26.44 -6.25
N LEU A 6 24.47 -25.79 -5.64
CA LEU A 6 23.10 -26.24 -5.48
C LEU A 6 22.15 -25.67 -6.56
N GLY A 7 22.67 -24.86 -7.49
CA GLY A 7 21.89 -24.24 -8.56
C GLY A 7 21.05 -23.05 -8.11
N GLN A 8 21.30 -22.49 -6.92
CA GLN A 8 20.64 -21.27 -6.44
C GLN A 8 21.32 -20.03 -7.02
N SER A 9 20.55 -19.05 -7.49
CA SER A 9 21.10 -17.80 -8.04
C SER A 9 21.69 -16.96 -6.90
N SER A 10 22.98 -16.60 -6.95
CA SER A 10 23.64 -16.06 -5.76
C SER A 10 23.17 -14.65 -5.36
N CYS A 11 23.05 -13.68 -6.28
CA CYS A 11 22.65 -12.31 -5.95
C CYS A 11 21.70 -11.68 -6.99
N GLU A 12 20.76 -10.84 -6.54
CA GLU A 12 19.74 -10.16 -7.35
C GLU A 12 20.00 -8.65 -7.49
N GLY A 13 19.26 -7.96 -8.38
CA GLY A 13 19.35 -6.50 -8.50
C GLY A 13 20.65 -5.94 -9.10
N GLY A 14 21.43 -6.77 -9.81
CA GLY A 14 22.71 -6.35 -10.40
C GLY A 14 23.81 -6.08 -9.36
N SER A 15 23.67 -6.65 -8.17
CA SER A 15 24.62 -6.57 -7.06
C SER A 15 25.92 -7.36 -7.33
N GLN A 16 27.00 -6.98 -6.63
CA GLN A 16 28.27 -7.68 -6.72
C GLN A 16 28.23 -8.95 -5.87
N CYS A 17 28.65 -10.08 -6.45
CA CYS A 17 28.68 -11.38 -5.80
C CYS A 17 30.13 -11.79 -5.52
N PHE A 18 30.44 -12.05 -4.25
CA PHE A 18 31.71 -12.64 -3.83
C PHE A 18 31.46 -14.09 -3.43
N GLN A 19 32.28 -14.99 -3.94
CA GLN A 19 32.16 -16.43 -3.75
C GLN A 19 33.44 -16.97 -3.09
N ASP A 20 33.28 -17.98 -2.25
CA ASP A 20 34.38 -18.57 -1.47
C ASP A 20 35.36 -19.40 -2.34
N ASP A 21 34.85 -20.09 -3.37
CA ASP A 21 35.62 -20.99 -4.24
C ASP A 21 35.33 -20.73 -5.72
N HIS A 22 36.36 -20.81 -6.58
CA HIS A 22 36.27 -20.60 -8.03
C HIS A 22 35.68 -21.79 -8.81
N ILE A 23 35.69 -23.00 -8.23
CA ILE A 23 35.32 -24.26 -8.89
C ILE A 23 33.94 -24.73 -8.44
N CYS A 24 33.64 -24.65 -7.14
CA CYS A 24 32.32 -24.97 -6.60
C CYS A 24 32.01 -24.10 -5.38
N PRO A 25 31.44 -22.91 -5.59
CA PRO A 25 31.12 -22.01 -4.49
C PRO A 25 29.95 -22.55 -3.68
N SER A 26 30.21 -22.77 -2.38
CA SER A 26 29.22 -23.21 -1.39
C SER A 26 28.66 -22.05 -0.55
N ARG A 27 29.36 -20.91 -0.54
CA ARG A 27 28.96 -19.69 0.14
C ARG A 27 29.15 -18.50 -0.80
N SER A 28 28.13 -17.64 -0.84
CA SER A 28 28.15 -16.40 -1.61
C SER A 28 27.70 -15.23 -0.75
N VAL A 29 28.47 -14.14 -0.77
CA VAL A 29 28.13 -12.87 -0.12
C VAL A 29 27.76 -11.86 -1.19
N CYS A 30 26.61 -11.20 -1.02
CA CYS A 30 26.12 -10.18 -1.94
C CYS A 30 26.39 -8.79 -1.37
N ILE A 31 27.08 -7.95 -2.15
CA ILE A 31 27.21 -6.53 -1.88
C ILE A 31 26.14 -5.80 -2.68
N CYS A 32 25.13 -5.32 -1.96
CA CYS A 32 23.99 -4.65 -2.57
C CYS A 32 24.37 -3.28 -3.11
N SER A 33 23.93 -3.02 -4.33
CA SER A 33 23.96 -1.69 -4.93
C SER A 33 23.12 -0.72 -4.09
N PRO A 34 23.36 0.60 -4.18
CA PRO A 34 22.56 1.60 -3.47
C PRO A 34 21.06 1.39 -3.72
N CYS A 35 20.25 1.52 -2.68
CA CYS A 35 18.81 1.25 -2.68
C CYS A 35 18.43 -0.24 -2.87
N PHE A 36 19.35 -1.19 -2.65
CA PHE A 36 19.02 -2.61 -2.52
C PHE A 36 19.44 -3.15 -1.16
N TYR A 37 18.67 -4.10 -0.62
CA TYR A 37 18.91 -4.71 0.70
C TYR A 37 18.39 -6.16 0.76
N GLY A 38 18.72 -6.86 1.85
CA GLY A 38 18.48 -8.30 2.03
C GLY A 38 19.73 -9.14 1.73
N THR A 39 19.74 -10.38 2.21
CA THR A 39 20.88 -11.33 2.04
C THR A 39 21.28 -11.56 0.58
N ARG A 40 20.36 -11.41 -0.37
CA ARG A 40 20.57 -11.58 -1.81
C ARG A 40 20.32 -10.28 -2.59
N CYS A 41 20.21 -9.14 -1.92
CA CYS A 41 19.90 -7.84 -2.51
C CYS A 41 18.57 -7.81 -3.29
N GLN A 42 17.63 -8.64 -2.85
CA GLN A 42 16.34 -8.86 -3.50
C GLN A 42 15.34 -7.71 -3.27
N PHE A 43 15.55 -6.91 -2.22
CA PHE A 43 14.65 -5.80 -1.90
C PHE A 43 15.18 -4.51 -2.48
N SER A 44 14.33 -3.71 -3.13
CA SER A 44 14.71 -2.42 -3.70
C SER A 44 13.88 -1.27 -3.11
N VAL A 45 14.56 -0.20 -2.71
CA VAL A 45 13.95 1.08 -2.30
C VAL A 45 13.66 1.98 -3.51
N ASN A 46 14.04 1.58 -4.74
CA ASN A 46 13.85 2.38 -5.96
C ASN A 46 12.40 2.38 -6.50
N GLY A 47 11.44 1.82 -5.75
CA GLY A 47 10.02 1.84 -6.11
C GLY A 47 9.28 3.01 -5.48
N PHE A 48 8.45 3.71 -6.25
CA PHE A 48 7.51 4.74 -5.75
C PHE A 48 6.39 4.18 -4.83
N GLY A 49 6.39 2.87 -4.54
CA GLY A 49 5.46 2.22 -3.63
C GLY A 49 6.20 1.64 -2.43
N LEU A 50 6.44 2.47 -1.42
CA LEU A 50 6.95 1.99 -0.13
C LEU A 50 5.84 1.17 0.55
N SER A 51 6.05 -0.15 0.69
CA SER A 51 5.19 -0.98 1.55
C SER A 51 5.61 -0.83 3.01
N LEU A 52 4.65 -0.91 3.91
CA LEU A 52 4.89 -1.00 5.36
C LEU A 52 5.91 -2.10 5.70
N ASP A 53 5.83 -3.23 4.97
CA ASP A 53 6.74 -4.38 5.09
C ASP A 53 8.20 -3.99 4.83
N GLY A 54 8.46 -3.11 3.86
CA GLY A 54 9.80 -2.68 3.49
C GLY A 54 10.40 -1.65 4.45
N ILE A 55 9.57 -0.80 5.05
CA ILE A 55 10.03 0.22 6.01
C ILE A 55 10.24 -0.37 7.41
N LEU A 56 9.25 -1.12 7.90
CA LEU A 56 9.20 -1.51 9.31
C LEU A 56 9.61 -2.96 9.54
N GLY A 57 9.41 -3.86 8.56
CA GLY A 57 9.63 -5.28 8.75
C GLY A 57 11.06 -5.64 9.15
N TYR A 58 12.06 -4.90 8.67
CA TYR A 58 13.47 -5.13 9.04
C TYR A 58 13.81 -4.75 10.48
N HIS A 59 13.09 -3.76 11.03
CA HIS A 59 13.30 -3.31 12.40
C HIS A 59 12.61 -4.19 13.44
N ILE A 60 11.70 -5.08 13.03
CA ILE A 60 11.01 -5.99 13.93
C ILE A 60 11.87 -7.24 14.11
N GLN A 61 12.19 -7.56 15.37
CA GLN A 61 12.98 -8.73 15.72
C GLN A 61 12.05 -9.94 15.95
N ALA A 62 12.47 -11.10 15.46
CA ALA A 62 11.75 -12.35 15.67
C ALA A 62 11.89 -12.82 17.13
N HIS A 63 10.90 -13.56 17.62
CA HIS A 63 10.91 -14.21 18.95
C HIS A 63 11.06 -13.29 20.17
N ILE A 64 10.88 -11.98 20.01
CA ILE A 64 10.93 -10.98 21.10
C ILE A 64 9.56 -10.35 21.28
N ASP A 65 9.11 -10.26 22.53
CA ASP A 65 7.83 -9.63 22.90
C ASP A 65 7.73 -8.17 22.44
N LEU A 66 6.50 -7.72 22.16
CA LEU A 66 6.21 -6.39 21.62
C LEU A 66 6.83 -5.23 22.42
N PHE A 67 6.87 -5.34 23.75
CA PHE A 67 7.39 -4.31 24.64
C PHE A 67 8.92 -4.27 24.73
N ASN A 68 9.59 -5.33 24.25
CA ASN A 68 11.05 -5.47 24.24
C ASN A 68 11.63 -5.23 22.82
N GLN A 69 10.78 -4.89 21.85
CA GLN A 69 11.19 -4.51 20.50
C GLN A 69 11.96 -3.17 20.50
N PRO A 70 12.80 -2.90 19.47
CA PRO A 70 13.58 -1.67 19.40
C PRO A 70 12.70 -0.41 19.36
N SER A 71 13.25 0.71 19.83
CA SER A 71 12.50 1.97 19.99
C SER A 71 11.82 2.47 18.71
N ILE A 72 12.37 2.13 17.53
CA ILE A 72 11.79 2.45 16.23
C ILE A 72 10.41 1.78 16.05
N VAL A 73 10.28 0.51 16.45
CA VAL A 73 9.04 -0.25 16.36
C VAL A 73 8.01 0.27 17.35
N LEU A 74 8.43 0.55 18.60
CA LEU A 74 7.54 1.09 19.64
C LEU A 74 7.02 2.51 19.28
N PHE A 75 7.88 3.36 18.72
CA PHE A 75 7.48 4.67 18.21
C PHE A 75 6.48 4.55 17.05
N SER A 76 6.78 3.68 16.07
CA SER A 76 5.89 3.43 14.93
C SER A 76 4.53 2.89 15.38
N LEU A 77 4.51 1.95 16.32
CA LEU A 77 3.30 1.42 16.96
C LEU A 77 2.47 2.56 17.59
N SER A 78 3.12 3.46 18.33
CA SER A 78 2.46 4.59 18.97
C SER A 78 1.81 5.52 17.94
N VAL A 79 2.54 5.86 16.86
CA VAL A 79 2.03 6.69 15.76
C VAL A 79 0.83 6.03 15.07
N VAL A 80 0.89 4.73 14.79
CA VAL A 80 -0.19 3.99 14.14
C VAL A 80 -1.43 3.93 15.01
N ILE A 81 -1.30 3.67 16.32
CA ILE A 81 -2.43 3.65 17.26
C ILE A 81 -3.11 5.02 17.32
N VAL A 82 -2.33 6.10 17.47
CA VAL A 82 -2.88 7.46 17.52
C VAL A 82 -3.59 7.81 16.20
N SER A 83 -2.96 7.50 15.07
CA SER A 83 -3.53 7.75 13.74
C SER A 83 -4.82 6.96 13.52
N MET A 84 -4.89 5.72 14.01
CA MET A 84 -6.07 4.88 13.92
C MET A 84 -7.21 5.42 14.77
N ILE A 85 -6.95 5.85 16.01
CA ILE A 85 -7.97 6.43 16.89
C ILE A 85 -8.53 7.71 16.29
N VAL A 86 -7.65 8.64 15.88
CA VAL A 86 -8.06 9.91 15.26
C VAL A 86 -8.81 9.66 13.94
N GLY A 87 -8.31 8.76 13.10
CA GLY A 87 -8.93 8.39 11.83
C GLY A 87 -10.31 7.77 11.99
N LEU A 88 -10.50 6.89 12.99
CA LEU A 88 -11.80 6.28 13.30
C LEU A 88 -12.81 7.33 13.79
N ILE A 89 -12.42 8.18 14.74
CA ILE A 89 -13.29 9.24 15.27
C ILE A 89 -13.74 10.15 14.13
N ASN A 90 -12.79 10.66 13.34
CA ASN A 90 -13.09 11.53 12.20
C ASN A 90 -13.96 10.82 11.16
N GLY A 91 -13.60 9.59 10.76
CA GLY A 91 -14.35 8.83 9.77
C GLY A 91 -15.80 8.56 10.19
N ILE A 92 -16.03 8.22 11.46
CA ILE A 92 -17.38 7.97 12.00
C ILE A 92 -18.19 9.28 12.04
N LEU A 93 -17.61 10.37 12.55
CA LEU A 93 -18.28 11.67 12.62
C LEU A 93 -18.63 12.20 11.23
N SER A 94 -17.72 12.09 10.26
CA SER A 94 -17.95 12.48 8.87
C SER A 94 -19.03 11.61 8.22
N LEU A 95 -19.03 10.29 8.47
CA LEU A 95 -20.06 9.40 7.95
C LEU A 95 -21.46 9.79 8.47
N ILE A 96 -21.60 10.03 9.77
CA ILE A 96 -22.86 10.49 10.37
C ILE A 96 -23.29 11.83 9.76
N THR A 97 -22.35 12.76 9.60
CA THR A 97 -22.62 14.10 9.06
C THR A 97 -23.10 14.06 7.62
N PHE A 98 -22.43 13.30 6.75
CA PHE A 98 -22.74 13.27 5.32
C PHE A 98 -23.87 12.32 4.94
N GLN A 99 -24.25 11.40 5.83
CA GLN A 99 -25.51 10.64 5.69
C GLN A 99 -26.75 11.52 5.86
N ASN A 100 -26.62 12.73 6.40
CA ASN A 100 -27.73 13.67 6.51
C ASN A 100 -28.27 14.04 5.11
N ARG A 101 -29.60 13.93 4.94
CA ARG A 101 -30.29 14.20 3.67
C ARG A 101 -30.05 15.62 3.14
N GLN A 102 -29.81 16.59 4.02
CA GLN A 102 -29.50 17.97 3.62
C GLN A 102 -28.18 18.07 2.83
N VAL A 103 -27.16 17.30 3.21
CA VAL A 103 -25.85 17.34 2.51
C VAL A 103 -25.91 16.57 1.20
N CYS A 104 -26.70 15.48 1.14
CA CYS A 104 -26.95 14.70 -0.07
C CYS A 104 -27.96 15.34 -1.05
N GLU A 105 -28.30 16.62 -0.86
CA GLU A 105 -29.18 17.35 -1.77
C GLU A 105 -28.47 17.70 -3.10
N VAL A 106 -27.14 17.61 -3.14
CA VAL A 106 -26.30 17.82 -4.32
C VAL A 106 -25.31 16.68 -4.50
N GLY A 107 -24.74 16.54 -5.70
CA GLY A 107 -23.75 15.51 -6.02
C GLY A 107 -22.53 15.51 -5.08
N CYS A 108 -22.13 16.69 -4.59
CA CYS A 108 -21.06 16.87 -3.61
C CYS A 108 -21.24 16.00 -2.35
N GLY A 109 -22.47 15.87 -1.83
CA GLY A 109 -22.74 15.02 -0.67
C GLY A 109 -22.46 13.53 -0.91
N PHE A 110 -22.71 13.03 -2.13
CA PHE A 110 -22.39 11.64 -2.48
C PHE A 110 -20.87 11.40 -2.57
N TYR A 111 -20.11 12.39 -3.08
CA TYR A 111 -18.65 12.30 -3.11
C TYR A 111 -18.05 12.32 -1.70
N LEU A 112 -18.55 13.21 -0.82
CA LEU A 112 -18.12 13.30 0.59
C LEU A 112 -18.48 12.04 1.39
N LEU A 113 -19.67 11.47 1.16
CA LEU A 113 -20.06 10.20 1.77
C LEU A 113 -19.15 9.06 1.31
N GLY A 114 -18.86 8.99 0.01
CA GLY A 114 -17.91 8.02 -0.55
C GLY A 114 -16.52 8.15 0.08
N SER A 115 -16.01 9.39 0.18
CA SER A 115 -14.70 9.69 0.77
C SER A 115 -14.63 9.29 2.25
N SER A 116 -15.71 9.50 3.00
CA SER A 116 -15.78 9.07 4.41
C SER A 116 -15.74 7.54 4.54
N ILE A 117 -16.43 6.82 3.66
CA ILE A 117 -16.41 5.35 3.64
C ILE A 117 -15.01 4.85 3.27
N THR A 118 -14.37 5.40 2.23
CA THR A 118 -13.03 5.00 1.81
C THR A 118 -11.98 5.32 2.86
N THR A 119 -12.09 6.46 3.55
CA THR A 119 -11.18 6.86 4.64
C THR A 119 -11.31 5.93 5.84
N LEU A 120 -12.54 5.60 6.24
CA LEU A 120 -12.78 4.65 7.34
C LEU A 120 -12.22 3.27 7.01
N LEU A 121 -12.49 2.78 5.79
CA LEU A 121 -11.97 1.50 5.32
C LEU A 121 -10.43 1.50 5.29
N THR A 122 -9.81 2.55 4.76
CA THR A 122 -8.35 2.70 4.72
C THR A 122 -7.74 2.65 6.12
N THR A 123 -8.33 3.38 7.07
CA THR A 123 -7.85 3.43 8.46
C THR A 123 -7.87 2.05 9.12
N VAL A 124 -8.99 1.33 8.97
CA VAL A 124 -9.14 -0.03 9.53
C VAL A 124 -8.17 -1.00 8.87
N MET A 125 -8.08 -0.98 7.53
CA MET A 125 -7.20 -1.87 6.78
C MET A 125 -5.72 -1.63 7.10
N PHE A 126 -5.31 -0.37 7.23
CA PHE A 126 -3.94 0.00 7.58
C PHE A 126 -3.57 -0.50 8.97
N GLY A 127 -4.46 -0.29 9.96
CA GLY A 127 -4.28 -0.82 11.31
C GLY A 127 -4.16 -2.35 11.33
N LEU A 128 -5.08 -3.06 10.67
CA LEU A 128 -5.04 -4.52 10.57
C LEU A 128 -3.76 -5.01 9.88
N LYS A 129 -3.35 -4.39 8.77
CA LYS A 129 -2.09 -4.73 8.08
C LYS A 129 -0.89 -4.59 9.01
N PHE A 130 -0.84 -3.49 9.77
CA PHE A 130 0.24 -3.25 10.73
C PHE A 130 0.29 -4.34 11.82
N TRP A 131 -0.85 -4.70 12.41
CA TRP A 131 -0.92 -5.76 13.41
C TRP A 131 -0.48 -7.12 12.83
N ILE A 132 -0.93 -7.46 11.62
CA ILE A 132 -0.56 -8.70 10.94
C ILE A 132 0.95 -8.73 10.66
N LEU A 133 1.54 -7.62 10.21
CA LEU A 133 2.98 -7.50 10.01
C LEU A 133 3.74 -7.84 11.30
N VAL A 134 3.38 -7.19 12.41
CA VAL A 134 4.04 -7.41 13.71
C VAL A 134 3.90 -8.87 14.14
N LEU A 135 2.70 -9.44 14.06
CA LEU A 135 2.45 -10.84 14.43
C LEU A 135 3.18 -11.84 13.52
N ALA A 136 3.32 -11.53 12.23
CA ALA A 136 4.06 -12.36 11.28
C ALA A 136 5.58 -12.31 11.55
N GLN A 137 6.14 -11.11 11.77
CA GLN A 137 7.58 -10.94 12.06
C GLN A 137 7.98 -11.48 13.44
N MET A 138 7.09 -11.44 14.42
CA MET A 138 7.27 -12.11 15.71
C MET A 138 7.09 -13.63 15.63
N THR A 139 6.85 -14.21 14.45
CA THR A 139 6.61 -15.64 14.19
C THR A 139 5.38 -16.25 14.88
N VAL A 140 4.47 -15.41 15.39
CA VAL A 140 3.21 -15.84 16.01
C VAL A 140 2.24 -16.39 14.97
N ILE A 141 2.21 -15.76 13.78
CA ILE A 141 1.41 -16.21 12.64
C ILE A 141 2.37 -16.70 11.55
N SER A 142 2.34 -18.01 11.29
CA SER A 142 3.19 -18.67 10.28
C SER A 142 2.40 -19.32 9.13
N ASN A 143 1.07 -19.13 9.09
CA ASN A 143 0.24 -19.70 8.04
C ASN A 143 0.50 -19.00 6.70
N ARG A 144 1.23 -19.69 5.82
CA ARG A 144 1.65 -19.17 4.50
C ARG A 144 0.47 -18.73 3.62
N LEU A 145 -0.63 -19.48 3.61
CA LEU A 145 -1.79 -19.16 2.79
C LEU A 145 -2.47 -17.88 3.28
N PHE A 146 -2.59 -17.73 4.61
CA PHE A 146 -3.09 -16.50 5.21
C PHE A 146 -2.20 -15.30 4.85
N LEU A 147 -0.88 -15.40 5.08
CA LEU A 147 0.06 -14.33 4.77
C LEU A 147 0.06 -13.95 3.28
N GLN A 148 -0.14 -14.92 2.39
CA GLN A 148 -0.18 -14.67 0.94
C GLN A 148 -1.44 -13.91 0.54
N ILE A 149 -2.60 -14.32 1.05
CA ILE A 149 -3.87 -13.62 0.79
C ILE A 149 -3.80 -12.19 1.31
N GLN A 150 -3.23 -12.00 2.51
CA GLN A 150 -3.05 -10.68 3.12
C GLN A 150 -2.12 -9.80 2.29
N CYS A 151 -0.96 -10.33 1.88
CA CYS A 151 0.04 -9.65 1.05
C CYS A 151 -0.52 -9.12 -0.27
N ILE A 152 -1.39 -9.90 -0.91
CA ILE A 152 -2.00 -9.54 -2.20
C ILE A 152 -3.16 -8.55 -1.97
N SER A 153 -4.05 -8.86 -1.02
CA SER A 153 -5.33 -8.17 -0.85
C SER A 153 -5.19 -6.80 -0.18
N PHE A 154 -4.43 -6.70 0.92
CA PHE A 154 -4.40 -5.48 1.73
C PHE A 154 -3.73 -4.32 1.00
N ASP A 155 -2.58 -4.56 0.37
CA ASP A 155 -1.90 -3.53 -0.42
C ASP A 155 -2.75 -3.05 -1.59
N PHE A 156 -3.38 -3.97 -2.32
CA PHE A 156 -4.25 -3.63 -3.44
C PHE A 156 -5.44 -2.78 -2.98
N LEU A 157 -6.15 -3.21 -1.94
CA LEU A 157 -7.32 -2.51 -1.44
C LEU A 157 -6.97 -1.15 -0.83
N LEU A 158 -5.88 -1.06 -0.05
CA LEU A 158 -5.39 0.22 0.50
C LEU A 158 -5.10 1.22 -0.62
N ARG A 159 -4.38 0.78 -1.66
CA ARG A 159 -4.05 1.58 -2.83
C ARG A 159 -5.30 2.05 -3.59
N VAL A 160 -6.28 1.16 -3.80
CA VAL A 160 -7.56 1.53 -4.42
C VAL A 160 -8.31 2.55 -3.58
N CYS A 161 -8.39 2.37 -2.25
CA CYS A 161 -9.08 3.29 -1.37
C CYS A 161 -8.42 4.69 -1.33
N LEU A 162 -7.08 4.74 -1.25
CA LEU A 162 -6.32 6.00 -1.26
C LEU A 162 -6.50 6.76 -2.57
N ASN A 163 -6.37 6.09 -3.71
CA ASN A 163 -6.61 6.71 -5.01
C ASN A 163 -8.07 7.18 -5.14
N MET A 164 -9.02 6.38 -4.68
CA MET A 164 -10.43 6.74 -4.73
C MET A 164 -10.71 8.00 -3.92
N ASP A 165 -10.14 8.11 -2.71
CA ASP A 165 -10.30 9.29 -1.87
C ASP A 165 -9.76 10.58 -2.53
N GLN A 166 -8.58 10.52 -3.15
CA GLN A 166 -8.00 11.65 -3.90
C GLN A 166 -8.91 12.11 -5.04
N TRP A 167 -9.45 11.17 -5.83
CA TRP A 167 -10.35 11.49 -6.94
C TRP A 167 -11.70 12.02 -6.47
N LEU A 168 -12.25 11.49 -5.37
CA LEU A 168 -13.49 12.00 -4.78
C LEU A 168 -13.32 13.43 -4.28
N ASN A 169 -12.19 13.75 -3.64
CA ASN A 169 -11.89 15.11 -3.21
C ASN A 169 -11.75 16.08 -4.39
N ALA A 170 -11.12 15.66 -5.50
CA ALA A 170 -11.10 16.45 -6.74
C ALA A 170 -12.52 16.66 -7.31
N CYS A 171 -13.36 15.63 -7.33
CA CYS A 171 -14.76 15.76 -7.76
C CYS A 171 -15.55 16.75 -6.87
N VAL A 172 -15.31 16.76 -5.56
CA VAL A 172 -15.90 17.74 -4.63
C VAL A 172 -15.48 19.16 -5.00
N ALA A 173 -14.20 19.41 -5.28
CA ALA A 173 -13.71 20.74 -5.67
C ALA A 173 -14.33 21.22 -7.00
N ILE A 174 -14.40 20.33 -8.00
CA ILE A 174 -15.00 20.63 -9.30
C ILE A 174 -16.50 20.95 -9.17
N GLU A 175 -17.25 20.09 -8.47
CA GLU A 175 -18.70 20.26 -8.32
C GLU A 175 -19.03 21.54 -7.53
N SER A 176 -18.24 21.84 -6.50
CA SER A 176 -18.33 23.10 -5.74
C SER A 176 -18.16 24.32 -6.66
N THR A 177 -17.16 24.29 -7.54
CA THR A 177 -16.89 25.38 -8.50
C THR A 177 -18.02 25.52 -9.52
N ILE A 178 -18.54 24.41 -10.06
CA ILE A 178 -19.67 24.42 -10.99
C ILE A 178 -20.92 25.00 -10.33
N THR A 179 -21.16 24.68 -9.06
CA THR A 179 -22.31 25.19 -8.30
C THR A 179 -22.23 26.72 -8.16
N LEU A 180 -21.06 27.26 -7.83
CA LEU A 180 -20.82 28.71 -7.74
C LEU A 180 -21.01 29.42 -9.09
N LEU A 181 -20.55 28.82 -10.19
CA LEU A 181 -20.65 29.43 -11.52
C LEU A 181 -22.06 29.37 -12.12
N LYS A 182 -22.83 28.34 -11.79
CA LYS A 182 -24.16 28.10 -12.38
C LYS A 182 -25.31 28.56 -11.52
N ASP A 183 -25.08 28.99 -10.28
CA ASP A 183 -26.03 29.45 -9.26
C ASP A 183 -27.54 29.28 -9.60
N LEU A 184 -28.08 30.10 -10.52
CA LEU A 184 -29.51 30.07 -10.92
C LEU A 184 -29.94 28.91 -11.85
N ASN A 185 -29.03 28.34 -12.64
CA ASN A 185 -29.26 27.26 -13.60
C ASN A 185 -28.77 25.88 -13.10
N PHE A 186 -28.39 25.77 -11.82
CA PHE A 186 -27.87 24.51 -11.28
C PHE A 186 -28.98 23.47 -11.06
N ASN A 187 -28.87 22.32 -11.74
CA ASN A 187 -29.84 21.23 -11.61
C ASN A 187 -29.33 20.16 -10.63
N LYS A 188 -29.90 20.18 -9.41
CA LYS A 188 -29.56 19.27 -8.32
C LYS A 188 -29.79 17.79 -8.64
N GLU A 189 -30.90 17.45 -9.31
CA GLU A 189 -31.22 16.05 -9.64
C GLU A 189 -30.25 15.48 -10.70
N LYS A 190 -29.89 16.30 -11.69
CA LYS A 190 -28.86 15.92 -12.68
C LYS A 190 -27.49 15.75 -12.00
N SER A 191 -27.13 16.63 -11.07
CA SER A 191 -25.91 16.54 -10.28
C SER A 191 -25.83 15.24 -9.47
N LYS A 192 -26.89 14.86 -8.73
CA LYS A 192 -26.94 13.59 -7.98
C LYS A 192 -26.75 12.36 -8.88
N ARG A 193 -27.42 12.34 -10.03
CA ARG A 193 -27.31 11.22 -10.98
C ARG A 193 -25.90 11.12 -11.54
N ASN A 194 -25.31 12.25 -11.93
CA ASN A 194 -23.96 12.31 -12.43
C ASN A 194 -22.94 11.86 -11.37
N ALA A 195 -23.10 12.29 -10.12
CA ALA A 195 -22.21 11.90 -9.03
C ALA A 195 -22.15 10.38 -8.84
N LYS A 196 -23.31 9.71 -8.79
CA LYS A 196 -23.37 8.25 -8.67
C LYS A 196 -22.68 7.53 -9.84
N ILE A 197 -22.88 8.01 -11.07
CA ILE A 197 -22.25 7.45 -12.26
C ILE A 197 -20.73 7.65 -12.22
N VAL A 198 -20.27 8.86 -11.87
CA VAL A 198 -18.85 9.20 -11.76
C VAL A 198 -18.16 8.34 -10.71
N ILE A 199 -18.77 8.13 -9.53
CA ILE A 199 -18.23 7.25 -8.47
C ILE A 199 -18.03 5.82 -9.00
N ILE A 200 -19.02 5.28 -9.73
CA ILE A 200 -18.94 3.92 -10.29
C ILE A 200 -17.83 3.83 -11.35
N ILE A 201 -17.77 4.80 -12.27
CA ILE A 201 -16.75 4.83 -13.33
C ILE A 201 -15.34 4.97 -12.72
N LEU A 202 -15.16 5.89 -11.77
CA LEU A 202 -13.88 6.09 -11.08
C LEU A 202 -13.43 4.81 -10.36
N SER A 203 -14.35 4.13 -9.66
CA SER A 203 -14.05 2.86 -8.98
C SER A 203 -13.53 1.82 -9.97
N ILE A 204 -14.18 1.66 -11.13
CA ILE A 204 -13.76 0.71 -12.18
C ILE A 204 -12.40 1.09 -12.75
N CYS A 205 -12.17 2.37 -13.07
CA CYS A 205 -10.91 2.86 -13.62
C CYS A 205 -9.74 2.66 -12.63
N ILE A 206 -9.95 2.96 -11.35
CA ILE A 206 -8.91 2.82 -10.31
C ILE A 206 -8.61 1.34 -10.06
N VAL A 207 -9.61 0.47 -9.98
CA VAL A 207 -9.39 -0.97 -9.85
C VAL A 207 -8.60 -1.51 -11.04
N SER A 208 -9.00 -1.16 -12.26
CA SER A 208 -8.36 -1.64 -13.49
C SER A 208 -6.91 -1.19 -13.61
N THR A 209 -6.62 0.05 -13.21
CA THR A 209 -5.26 0.61 -13.26
C THR A 209 -4.35 0.03 -12.19
N ASN A 210 -4.88 -0.47 -11.06
CA ASN A 210 -4.06 -0.98 -9.94
C ASN A 210 -4.03 -2.52 -9.85
N ILE A 211 -4.84 -3.25 -10.65
CA ILE A 211 -4.94 -4.71 -10.56
C ILE A 211 -3.63 -5.43 -10.88
N TYR A 212 -2.79 -4.87 -11.75
CA TYR A 212 -1.51 -5.49 -12.12
C TYR A 212 -0.55 -5.61 -10.92
N ASP A 213 -0.62 -4.68 -9.96
CA ASP A 213 0.24 -4.68 -8.77
C ASP A 213 0.00 -5.94 -7.94
N SER A 214 -1.29 -6.28 -7.76
CA SER A 214 -1.76 -7.45 -7.02
C SER A 214 -1.17 -8.77 -7.54
N PHE A 215 -1.09 -8.93 -8.87
CA PHE A 215 -0.59 -10.17 -9.50
C PHE A 215 0.93 -10.36 -9.39
N HIS A 216 1.69 -9.29 -9.16
CA HIS A 216 3.16 -9.35 -9.09
C HIS A 216 3.68 -9.44 -7.65
N ARG A 217 2.77 -9.56 -6.68
CA ARG A 217 3.10 -9.72 -5.26
C ARG A 217 3.19 -11.18 -4.87
N HIS A 218 4.27 -11.53 -4.19
CA HIS A 218 4.53 -12.88 -3.71
C HIS A 218 5.26 -12.87 -2.37
N LEU A 219 5.25 -14.03 -1.69
CA LEU A 219 5.95 -14.23 -0.43
C LEU A 219 7.35 -14.79 -0.66
N ILE A 220 8.32 -14.25 0.06
CA ILE A 220 9.69 -14.79 0.15
C ILE A 220 9.99 -15.13 1.61
N ASP A 221 10.49 -16.35 1.83
CA ASP A 221 11.02 -16.76 3.13
C ASP A 221 12.52 -16.49 3.18
N GLU A 222 12.99 -15.84 4.24
CA GLU A 222 14.40 -15.61 4.53
C GLU A 222 14.78 -16.34 5.82
N GLU A 223 15.85 -17.12 5.78
CA GLU A 223 16.35 -17.88 6.92
C GLU A 223 17.70 -17.28 7.31
N ASN A 224 17.73 -16.57 8.44
CA ASN A 224 18.92 -15.93 8.99
C ASN A 224 19.24 -16.51 10.38
N GLU A 225 20.38 -16.13 10.97
CA GLU A 225 20.76 -16.52 12.34
C GLU A 225 19.68 -16.14 13.39
N ASP A 226 18.88 -15.11 13.10
CA ASP A 226 17.75 -14.63 13.92
C ASP A 226 16.43 -15.43 13.72
N GLY A 227 16.43 -16.47 12.88
CA GLY A 227 15.25 -17.29 12.57
C GLY A 227 14.65 -17.07 11.18
N LYS A 228 13.54 -17.77 10.91
CA LYS A 228 12.82 -17.76 9.62
C LYS A 228 11.81 -16.61 9.57
N ARG A 229 11.99 -15.68 8.62
CA ARG A 229 11.10 -14.54 8.38
C ARG A 229 10.43 -14.64 7.02
N THR A 230 9.18 -14.18 6.92
CA THR A 230 8.43 -14.17 5.65
C THR A 230 8.13 -12.73 5.25
N TRP A 231 8.42 -12.40 4.00
CA TRP A 231 8.31 -11.05 3.42
C TRP A 231 7.27 -11.03 2.31
N CYS A 232 6.48 -9.95 2.25
CA CYS A 232 5.61 -9.66 1.11
C CYS A 232 6.31 -8.67 0.18
N ILE A 233 6.65 -9.09 -1.04
CA ILE A 233 7.30 -8.21 -2.01
C ILE A 233 6.57 -8.19 -3.35
N ALA A 234 6.69 -7.05 -4.03
CA ALA A 234 6.28 -6.90 -5.43
C ALA A 234 7.52 -6.92 -6.33
N THR A 235 7.49 -7.74 -7.37
CA THR A 235 8.59 -7.81 -8.35
C THR A 235 8.04 -7.63 -9.75
N TYR A 236 8.42 -6.52 -10.38
CA TYR A 236 7.94 -6.16 -11.72
C TYR A 236 9.04 -6.36 -12.77
N PRO A 237 8.71 -6.84 -13.98
CA PRO A 237 9.60 -6.71 -15.11
C PRO A 237 9.76 -5.22 -15.51
N SER A 238 10.89 -4.86 -16.14
CA SER A 238 11.29 -3.45 -16.38
C SER A 238 10.24 -2.60 -17.10
N ARG A 239 9.46 -3.19 -18.02
CA ARG A 239 8.34 -2.51 -18.72
C ARG A 239 7.22 -2.13 -17.76
N LEU A 240 6.87 -3.01 -16.82
CA LEU A 240 5.84 -2.75 -15.81
C LEU A 240 6.32 -1.76 -14.74
N GLN A 241 7.61 -1.68 -14.46
CA GLN A 241 8.16 -0.68 -13.53
C GLN A 241 7.98 0.76 -14.04
N THR A 242 8.15 0.98 -15.35
CA THR A 242 7.92 2.28 -15.99
C THR A 242 6.42 2.63 -15.96
N TYR A 243 5.57 1.67 -16.30
CA TYR A 243 4.11 1.83 -16.23
C TYR A 243 3.65 2.14 -14.79
N ASN A 244 4.18 1.42 -13.80
CA ASN A 244 3.87 1.63 -12.39
C ASN A 244 4.21 3.07 -11.97
N SER A 245 5.40 3.56 -12.33
CA SER A 245 5.81 4.93 -12.02
C SER A 245 4.90 5.97 -12.68
N PHE A 246 4.51 5.75 -13.94
CA PHE A 246 3.57 6.62 -14.65
C PHE A 246 2.19 6.65 -13.99
N ILE A 247 1.61 5.48 -13.68
CA ILE A 247 0.28 5.36 -13.06
C ILE A 247 0.27 6.01 -11.67
N HIS A 248 1.30 5.77 -10.86
CA HIS A 248 1.47 6.44 -9.57
C HIS A 248 1.51 7.96 -9.70
N THR A 249 2.32 8.45 -10.63
CA THR A 249 2.44 9.89 -10.92
C THR A 249 1.10 10.46 -11.37
N PHE A 250 0.40 9.75 -12.26
CA PHE A 250 -0.90 10.17 -12.78
C PHE A 250 -1.96 10.26 -11.68
N HIS A 251 -2.15 9.20 -10.88
CA HIS A 251 -3.14 9.22 -9.81
C HIS A 251 -2.80 10.21 -8.71
N PHE A 252 -1.52 10.49 -8.48
CA PHE A 252 -1.10 11.51 -7.53
C PHE A 252 -1.35 12.92 -8.05
N PHE A 253 -0.86 13.28 -9.24
CA PHE A 253 -0.91 14.67 -9.74
C PHE A 253 -2.23 15.07 -10.39
N ALA A 254 -2.91 14.16 -11.10
CA ALA A 254 -4.12 14.53 -11.85
C ALA A 254 -5.25 15.07 -10.95
N PRO A 255 -5.49 14.55 -9.73
CA PRO A 255 -6.46 15.14 -8.80
C PRO A 255 -6.11 16.58 -8.37
N PHE A 256 -4.82 16.93 -8.22
CA PHE A 256 -4.39 18.27 -7.78
C PHE A 256 -4.42 19.34 -8.89
N MET A 257 -4.42 18.94 -10.15
CA MET A 257 -4.42 19.88 -11.29
C MET A 257 -5.82 20.38 -11.67
N ASN A 258 -6.87 19.95 -10.96
CA ASN A 258 -8.25 20.42 -11.12
C ASN A 258 -8.59 21.49 -10.08
#